data_AF-A0A8T4NWU0-F1
#
_entry.id   AF-A0A8T4NWU0-F1
#
_cell.length_a   1.000
_cell.length_b   1.000
_cell.length_c   1.000
_cell.angle_alpha   90.00
_cell.angle_beta   90.00
_cell.angle_gamma   90.00
#
_symmetry.space_group_name_H-M   'P 1'
#
loop_
_entity.id
_entity.type
_entity.pdbx_description
1 polymer ?
#
loop_
_entity_poly.entity_id
_entity_poly.type
_entity_poly.pdbx_seq_one_letter_code
_entity_poly.pdbx_strand_id
1 'polypeptide(L)'
;MIKQKIIQNINLMHSGERGGMYSLFKEESWGANGSFYKDVHFPCMVANYLYRGETGEIVKFTMEDEVTAEERKLYSEGSFQIAIDMMGERDYAIVGMRLKEGTNEIGRKTLEESVQMFNNLHEKFPLPTENED
;
A
#
# COMPACT_ATOMS: atom_id res chain seq x y z
N MET A 1 -4.51 -7.26 -19.55
CA MET A 1 -4.49 -5.90 -18.95
C MET A 1 -4.20 -5.94 -17.45
N ILE A 2 -4.95 -6.70 -16.64
CA ILE A 2 -4.75 -6.78 -15.17
C ILE A 2 -3.30 -7.09 -14.78
N LYS A 3 -2.68 -8.14 -15.34
CA LYS A 3 -1.27 -8.50 -15.06
C LYS A 3 -0.28 -7.36 -15.29
N GLN A 4 -0.51 -6.54 -16.32
CA GLN A 4 0.37 -5.39 -16.59
C GLN A 4 0.22 -4.32 -15.51
N LYS A 5 -1.01 -4.08 -15.04
CA LYS A 5 -1.28 -3.13 -13.95
C LYS A 5 -0.65 -3.60 -12.64
N ILE A 6 -0.71 -4.89 -12.34
CA ILE A 6 -0.04 -5.47 -11.18
C ILE A 6 1.46 -5.20 -11.23
N ILE A 7 2.13 -5.51 -12.36
CA ILE A 7 3.56 -5.25 -12.51
C ILE A 7 3.89 -3.76 -12.36
N GLN A 8 3.07 -2.87 -12.93
CA GLN A 8 3.24 -1.42 -12.77
C GLN A 8 3.12 -0.98 -11.31
N ASN A 9 2.12 -1.50 -10.59
CA ASN A 9 1.92 -1.23 -9.17
C ASN A 9 3.12 -1.71 -8.34
N ILE A 10 3.60 -2.93 -8.57
CA ILE A 10 4.78 -3.48 -7.89
C ILE A 10 6.02 -2.63 -8.15
N ASN A 11 6.27 -2.23 -9.40
CA ASN A 11 7.41 -1.37 -9.71
C ASN A 11 7.32 -0.02 -8.99
N LEU A 12 6.13 0.56 -8.88
CA LEU A 12 5.92 1.82 -8.17
C LEU A 12 6.06 1.66 -6.64
N MET A 13 5.61 0.52 -6.09
CA MET A 13 5.82 0.19 -4.68
C MET A 13 7.31 0.09 -4.34
N HIS A 14 8.13 -0.48 -5.21
CA HIS A 14 9.59 -0.55 -5.00
C HIS A 14 10.35 0.72 -5.43
N SER A 15 9.69 1.70 -6.04
CA SER A 15 10.36 2.90 -6.53
C SER A 15 10.79 3.82 -5.39
N GLY A 16 12.06 4.22 -5.42
CA GLY A 16 12.63 5.25 -4.56
C GLY A 16 12.54 6.66 -5.14
N GLU A 17 11.88 6.84 -6.29
CA GLU A 17 11.62 8.14 -6.89
C GLU A 17 10.37 8.80 -6.26
N ARG A 18 10.25 10.13 -6.40
CA ARG A 18 9.08 10.86 -5.91
C ARG A 18 7.80 10.25 -6.47
N GLY A 19 6.85 9.93 -5.59
CA GLY A 19 5.62 9.24 -5.96
C GLY A 19 5.67 7.72 -5.83
N GLY A 20 6.83 7.15 -5.49
CA GLY A 20 6.99 5.74 -5.13
C GLY A 20 6.81 5.50 -3.62
N MET A 21 6.40 4.29 -3.25
CA MET A 21 6.12 3.95 -1.84
C MET A 21 7.39 4.00 -0.98
N TYR A 22 8.54 3.57 -1.51
CA TYR A 22 9.80 3.63 -0.75
C TYR A 22 10.34 5.06 -0.61
N SER A 23 10.01 5.97 -1.52
CA SER A 23 10.29 7.40 -1.34
C SER A 23 9.49 7.94 -0.16
N LEU A 24 8.20 7.61 -0.10
CA LEU A 24 7.32 8.02 1.00
C LEU A 24 7.84 7.54 2.35
N PHE A 25 8.38 6.32 2.45
CA PHE A 25 8.98 5.81 3.69
C PHE A 25 10.22 6.59 4.16
N LYS A 26 10.96 7.21 3.25
CA LYS A 26 12.12 8.05 3.57
C LYS A 26 11.69 9.46 3.96
N GLU A 27 10.60 9.94 3.39
CA GLU A 27 10.06 11.30 3.60
C GLU A 27 9.24 11.38 4.88
N GLU A 28 8.43 10.37 5.18
CA GLU A 28 7.73 10.26 6.46
C GLU A 28 8.70 9.85 7.57
N SER A 29 9.09 10.81 8.41
CA SER A 29 9.65 10.49 9.72
C SER A 29 8.66 9.60 10.46
N TRP A 30 9.13 8.47 11.03
CA TRP A 30 8.36 7.35 11.62
C TRP A 30 7.42 7.72 12.80
N GLY A 31 6.53 8.70 12.63
CA GLY A 31 5.92 9.42 13.73
C GLY A 31 4.44 9.75 13.62
N ALA A 32 3.75 9.47 12.51
CA ALA A 32 2.43 10.08 12.32
C ALA A 32 1.19 9.16 12.47
N ASN A 33 1.27 7.83 12.35
CA ASN A 33 0.08 6.97 12.51
C ASN A 33 0.42 5.52 12.92
N GLY A 34 1.29 5.38 13.93
CA GLY A 34 1.77 4.09 14.45
C GLY A 34 0.69 3.31 15.20
N SER A 35 -0.19 2.64 14.46
CA SER A 35 -0.87 1.46 14.98
C SER A 35 0.11 0.29 15.04
N PHE A 36 -0.15 -0.72 15.86
CA PHE A 36 0.64 -1.94 15.89
C PHE A 36 -0.14 -3.07 15.22
N TYR A 37 0.54 -3.88 14.42
CA TYR A 37 -0.02 -5.12 13.88
C TYR A 37 0.26 -6.29 14.84
N LYS A 38 -0.76 -7.15 15.04
CA LYS A 38 -0.76 -8.27 16.01
C LYS A 38 -0.35 -7.83 17.41
N ASP A 39 -1.17 -6.97 18.02
CA ASP A 39 -1.07 -6.56 19.42
C ASP A 39 0.39 -6.32 19.85
N VAL A 40 0.95 -5.20 19.39
CA VAL A 40 2.22 -4.59 19.87
C VAL A 40 3.53 -5.07 19.20
N HIS A 41 3.53 -6.05 18.30
CA HIS A 41 4.81 -6.62 17.84
C HIS A 41 5.45 -5.91 16.64
N PHE A 42 4.65 -5.30 15.76
CA PHE A 42 5.16 -4.63 14.57
C PHE A 42 4.60 -3.21 14.47
N PRO A 43 5.43 -2.16 14.56
CA PRO A 43 4.96 -0.82 14.26
C PRO A 43 4.50 -0.76 12.81
N CYS A 44 3.37 -0.09 12.59
CA CYS A 44 2.84 0.14 11.26
C CYS A 44 3.07 1.57 10.80
N MET A 45 3.27 1.71 9.49
CA MET A 45 3.17 2.97 8.77
C MET A 45 2.01 2.93 7.79
N VAL A 46 1.54 4.10 7.36
CA VAL A 46 0.47 4.22 6.37
C VAL A 46 1.05 4.81 5.10
N ALA A 47 0.95 4.10 3.99
CA ALA A 47 1.27 4.65 2.68
C ALA A 47 -0.02 5.04 1.97
N ASN A 48 -0.27 6.33 1.84
CA ASN A 48 -1.41 6.84 1.08
C ASN A 48 -1.07 6.84 -0.42
N TYR A 49 -2.07 6.57 -1.26
CA TYR A 49 -1.89 6.54 -2.71
C TYR A 49 -3.15 6.94 -3.47
N LEU A 50 -2.92 7.43 -4.69
CA LEU A 50 -3.96 7.66 -5.69
C LEU A 50 -3.98 6.51 -6.68
N TYR A 51 -5.17 6.07 -7.06
CA TYR A 51 -5.35 5.01 -8.04
C TYR A 51 -6.57 5.24 -8.94
N ARG A 52 -6.57 4.57 -10.09
CA ARG A 52 -7.73 4.52 -10.98
C ARG A 52 -8.72 3.49 -10.46
N GLY A 53 -9.88 3.94 -9.96
CA GLY A 53 -10.90 3.06 -9.39
C GLY A 53 -11.38 1.95 -10.33
N GLU A 54 -11.37 2.19 -11.64
CA GLU A 54 -11.84 1.23 -12.64
C GLU A 54 -10.86 0.08 -12.92
N THR A 55 -9.54 0.33 -12.72
CA THR A 55 -8.48 -0.58 -13.16
C THR A 55 -7.60 -1.07 -12.01
N GLY A 56 -7.56 -0.35 -10.89
CA GLY A 56 -6.66 -0.63 -9.77
C GLY A 56 -5.21 -0.23 -10.04
N GLU A 57 -4.97 0.56 -11.08
CA GLU A 57 -3.64 1.13 -11.34
C GLU A 57 -3.33 2.23 -10.34
N ILE A 58 -2.26 2.05 -9.56
CA ILE A 58 -1.71 3.07 -8.68
C ILE A 58 -0.99 4.10 -9.54
N VAL A 59 -1.32 5.37 -9.33
CA VAL A 59 -0.77 6.51 -10.06
C VAL A 59 0.43 7.09 -9.31
N LYS A 60 0.29 7.30 -8.00
CA LYS A 60 1.37 7.77 -7.12
C LYS A 60 1.06 7.46 -5.66
N PHE A 61 2.10 7.27 -4.87
CA PHE A 61 2.12 7.39 -3.42
C PHE A 61 2.38 8.85 -3.04
N THR A 62 1.72 9.36 -2.01
CA THR A 62 1.74 10.80 -1.72
C THR A 62 1.25 11.07 -0.30
N MET A 63 1.69 12.17 0.30
CA MET A 63 1.10 12.66 1.55
C MET A 63 -0.27 13.32 1.27
N GLU A 64 -1.17 13.33 2.26
CA GLU A 64 -2.55 13.81 2.07
C GLU A 64 -2.63 15.29 1.63
N ASP A 65 -1.68 16.10 2.11
CA ASP A 65 -1.55 17.53 1.82
C ASP A 65 -0.95 17.84 0.44
N GLU A 66 -0.39 16.83 -0.24
CA GLU A 66 0.17 16.96 -1.60
C GLU A 66 -0.85 16.65 -2.72
N VAL A 67 -2.05 16.19 -2.37
CA VAL A 67 -3.08 15.82 -3.36
C VAL A 67 -3.84 17.07 -3.83
N THR A 68 -3.72 17.39 -5.12
CA THR A 68 -4.39 18.57 -5.69
C THR A 68 -5.90 18.35 -5.87
N ALA A 69 -6.65 19.45 -5.99
CA ALA A 69 -8.09 19.39 -6.26
C ALA A 69 -8.42 18.70 -7.60
N GLU A 70 -7.55 18.86 -8.59
CA GLU A 70 -7.66 18.19 -9.90
C GLU A 70 -7.45 16.68 -9.76
N GLU A 71 -6.47 16.26 -8.98
CA GLU A 71 -6.19 14.84 -8.74
C GLU A 71 -7.34 14.16 -8.00
N ARG A 72 -7.94 14.82 -7.00
CA ARG A 72 -9.12 14.30 -6.28
C ARG A 72 -10.36 14.11 -7.16
N LYS A 73 -10.43 14.82 -8.29
CA LYS A 73 -11.51 14.64 -9.29
C LYS A 73 -11.24 13.47 -10.22
N LEU A 74 -9.98 13.15 -10.48
CA LEU A 74 -9.57 12.16 -11.48
C LEU A 74 -9.31 10.77 -10.87
N TYR A 75 -8.88 10.71 -9.62
CA TYR A 75 -8.41 9.50 -8.98
C TYR A 75 -9.16 9.18 -7.69
N SER A 76 -9.13 7.91 -7.33
CA SER A 76 -9.58 7.43 -6.03
C SER A 76 -8.41 7.40 -5.06
N GLU A 77 -8.70 7.64 -3.78
CA GLU A 77 -7.73 7.59 -2.69
C GLU A 77 -7.79 6.23 -1.99
N GLY A 78 -6.63 5.71 -1.64
CA GLY A 78 -6.47 4.48 -0.88
C GLY A 78 -5.27 4.57 0.04
N SER A 79 -5.15 3.60 0.93
CA SER A 79 -3.98 3.51 1.80
C SER A 79 -3.59 2.06 2.07
N PHE A 80 -2.29 1.82 2.24
CA PHE A 80 -1.75 0.57 2.76
C PHE A 80 -1.33 0.78 4.20
N GLN A 81 -1.66 -0.18 5.05
CA GLN A 81 -1.03 -0.33 6.35
C GLN A 81 0.15 -1.28 6.17
N ILE A 82 1.35 -0.82 6.49
CA ILE A 82 2.59 -1.55 6.30
C ILE A 82 3.21 -1.81 7.67
N ALA A 83 3.36 -3.08 8.02
CA ALA A 83 4.06 -3.50 9.22
C ALA A 83 5.58 -3.54 8.95
N ILE A 84 6.37 -3.04 9.90
CA ILE A 84 7.83 -2.97 9.84
C ILE A 84 8.41 -3.92 10.87
N ASP A 85 9.41 -4.71 10.47
CA ASP A 85 10.16 -5.57 11.40
C ASP A 85 11.37 -4.82 11.95
N MET A 86 11.26 -4.37 13.20
CA MET A 86 12.31 -3.62 13.88
C MET A 86 13.48 -4.49 14.34
N MET A 87 13.31 -5.81 14.39
CA MET A 87 14.33 -6.74 14.88
C MET A 87 15.34 -7.12 13.79
N GLY A 88 15.15 -6.63 12.56
CA GLY A 88 16.13 -6.73 11.48
C GLY A 88 16.17 -8.10 10.80
N GLU A 89 15.15 -8.94 10.99
CA GLU A 89 15.02 -10.17 10.20
C GLU A 89 14.41 -9.89 8.81
N ARG A 90 13.72 -8.75 8.63
CA ARG A 90 12.94 -8.35 7.43
C ARG A 90 12.81 -6.82 7.33
N ASP A 91 12.38 -6.33 6.17
CA ASP A 91 12.20 -4.89 5.97
C ASP A 91 10.75 -4.39 6.17
N TYR A 92 9.73 -4.97 5.51
CA TYR A 92 8.32 -4.51 5.59
C TYR A 92 7.31 -5.49 4.95
N ALA A 93 6.03 -5.43 5.35
CA ALA A 93 4.92 -6.14 4.70
C ALA A 93 3.62 -5.31 4.73
N ILE A 94 2.81 -5.38 3.67
CA ILE A 94 1.48 -4.77 3.66
C ILE A 94 0.50 -5.69 4.39
N VAL A 95 -0.05 -5.21 5.51
CA VAL A 95 -0.96 -5.99 6.39
C VAL A 95 -2.40 -5.51 6.33
N GLY A 96 -2.65 -4.36 5.72
CA GLY A 96 -3.98 -3.81 5.54
C GLY A 96 -4.07 -2.94 4.29
N MET A 97 -5.26 -2.86 3.70
CA MET A 97 -5.54 -2.01 2.55
C MET A 97 -6.90 -1.37 2.72
N ARG A 98 -6.96 -0.04 2.59
CA ARG A 98 -8.21 0.72 2.52
C ARG A 98 -8.42 1.24 1.10
N LEU A 99 -9.63 1.05 0.60
CA LEU A 99 -10.08 1.55 -0.70
C LEU A 99 -11.27 2.51 -0.50
N LYS A 100 -11.35 3.54 -1.34
CA LYS A 100 -12.55 4.37 -1.49
C LYS A 100 -13.82 3.51 -1.69
N GLU A 101 -14.91 3.94 -1.07
CA GLU A 101 -16.22 3.34 -1.30
C GLU A 101 -16.62 3.47 -2.78
N GLY A 102 -17.18 2.40 -3.35
CA GLY A 102 -17.57 2.36 -4.76
C GLY A 102 -16.48 1.92 -5.74
N THR A 103 -15.28 1.56 -5.27
CA THR A 103 -14.26 0.90 -6.12
C THR A 103 -14.80 -0.41 -6.67
N ASN A 104 -14.71 -0.57 -8.00
CA ASN A 104 -15.27 -1.72 -8.70
C ASN A 104 -14.45 -3.01 -8.44
N GLU A 105 -15.01 -4.15 -8.81
CA GLU A 105 -14.41 -5.47 -8.56
C GLU A 105 -13.05 -5.63 -9.25
N ILE A 106 -12.90 -5.13 -10.48
CA ILE A 106 -11.65 -5.23 -11.24
C ILE A 106 -10.53 -4.45 -10.55
N GLY A 107 -10.79 -3.20 -10.16
CA GLY A 107 -9.81 -2.36 -9.49
C GLY A 107 -9.43 -2.90 -8.13
N ARG A 108 -10.41 -3.39 -7.37
CA ARG A 108 -10.16 -4.09 -6.10
C ARG A 108 -9.25 -5.30 -6.30
N LYS A 109 -9.60 -6.21 -7.21
CA LYS A 109 -8.84 -7.43 -7.48
C LYS A 109 -7.42 -7.14 -7.95
N THR A 110 -7.22 -6.16 -8.83
CA THR A 110 -5.88 -5.74 -9.27
C THR A 110 -5.02 -5.28 -8.08
N LEU A 111 -5.58 -4.50 -7.16
CA LEU A 111 -4.86 -4.03 -5.98
C LEU A 111 -4.58 -5.16 -4.98
N GLU A 112 -5.55 -6.05 -4.73
CA GLU A 112 -5.37 -7.23 -3.88
C GLU A 112 -4.26 -8.16 -4.43
N GLU A 113 -4.28 -8.46 -5.73
CA GLU A 113 -3.22 -9.26 -6.38
C GLU A 113 -1.86 -8.53 -6.36
N SER A 114 -1.84 -7.18 -6.42
CA SER A 114 -0.61 -6.39 -6.26
C SER A 114 -0.06 -6.52 -4.84
N VAL A 115 -0.90 -6.40 -3.82
CA VAL A 115 -0.50 -6.56 -2.41
C VAL A 115 0.03 -7.98 -2.16
N GLN A 116 -0.67 -8.99 -2.67
CA GLN A 116 -0.23 -10.38 -2.54
C GLN A 116 1.11 -10.61 -3.21
N MET A 117 1.29 -10.12 -4.45
CA MET A 117 2.55 -10.26 -5.18
C MET A 117 3.69 -9.50 -4.47
N PHE A 118 3.45 -8.29 -3.96
CA PHE A 118 4.43 -7.54 -3.18
C PHE A 118 4.86 -8.33 -1.95
N ASN A 119 3.91 -8.82 -1.14
CA ASN A 119 4.21 -9.58 0.06
C ASN A 119 4.90 -10.92 -0.22
N ASN A 120 4.58 -11.60 -1.34
CA ASN A 120 5.24 -12.83 -1.73
C ASN A 120 6.71 -12.60 -2.14
N LEU A 121 7.04 -11.44 -2.72
CA LEU A 121 8.44 -11.06 -2.93
C LEU A 121 9.18 -10.79 -1.60
N HIS A 122 8.43 -10.52 -0.53
CA HIS A 122 8.91 -10.33 0.84
C HIS A 122 8.55 -11.50 1.75
N GLU A 123 8.60 -12.72 1.21
CA GLU A 123 8.37 -14.00 1.90
C GLU A 123 9.00 -13.96 3.30
N LYS A 124 8.14 -13.84 4.32
CA LYS A 124 8.27 -14.40 5.68
C LYS A 124 7.28 -13.80 6.68
N PHE A 125 6.52 -12.74 6.39
CA PHE A 125 5.47 -12.27 7.31
C PHE A 125 4.38 -13.35 7.50
N PRO A 126 4.02 -13.75 8.73
CA PRO A 126 2.85 -14.59 8.93
C PRO A 126 1.63 -13.73 8.60
N LEU A 127 1.14 -13.82 7.36
CA LEU A 127 -0.14 -13.26 6.94
C LEU A 127 -1.23 -13.77 7.88
N PRO A 128 -2.31 -13.00 8.13
CA PRO A 128 -3.47 -13.57 8.77
C PRO A 128 -3.92 -14.76 7.92
N THR A 129 -3.90 -15.95 8.49
CA THR A 129 -4.72 -17.03 7.97
C THR A 129 -6.16 -16.57 8.13
N GLU A 130 -6.93 -16.54 7.04
CA GLU A 130 -8.37 -16.40 7.15
C GLU A 130 -8.86 -17.39 8.23
N ASN A 131 -9.68 -16.89 9.17
CA ASN A 131 -10.18 -17.50 10.40
C ASN A 131 -9.44 -17.08 11.69
N GLU A 132 -9.81 -15.92 12.22
CA GLU A 132 -10.15 -15.80 13.64
C GLU A 132 -11.38 -14.87 13.74
N ASP A 133 -12.56 -15.50 13.76
CA ASP A 133 -13.85 -14.91 14.20
C ASP A 133 -13.82 -14.61 15.71
#